data_AF-A0A0S4J6G9-F1
#
_entry.id   AF-A0A0S4J6G9-F1
#
_cell.length_a   1.000
_cell.length_b   1.000
_cell.length_c   1.000
_cell.angle_alpha   90.00
_cell.angle_beta   90.00
_cell.angle_gamma   90.00
#
_symmetry.space_group_name_H-M   'P 1'
#
loop_
_entity.id
_entity.type
_entity.pdbx_description
1 polymer ?
#
loop_
_entity_poly.entity_id
_entity_poly.type
_entity_poly.pdbx_seq_one_letter_code
_entity_poly.pdbx_strand_id
1 'polypeptide(L)'
;MNRKQIIESPLSSIQISKYFDGRPNIVTLQETNNYTDFEQLFKGQDHCVLFTSTVNKDVGHWQLYKKVGDILYFFDSYGYKPPEMLRLVQQQGNSFGQTDNLFKLLGESSYYKNKKVYYNNVQYQAKQGDVQTCGRYISLVFILFYIMKKEGKQFDFREFKSMMDKGRQNYNTTYDSFVSMLIDDLEQRY
;
A
#
# COMPACT_ATOMS: atom_id res chain seq x y z
N MET A 1 -5.77 -8.01 -22.31
CA MET A 1 -5.19 -6.66 -22.46
C MET A 1 -3.73 -6.77 -22.85
N ASN A 2 -3.18 -5.80 -23.59
CA ASN A 2 -1.72 -5.74 -23.77
C ASN A 2 -1.04 -5.24 -22.47
N ARG A 3 0.28 -5.45 -22.31
CA ARG A 3 0.99 -5.10 -21.07
C ARG A 3 0.90 -3.62 -20.69
N LYS A 4 0.90 -2.73 -21.67
CA LYS A 4 0.77 -1.28 -21.47
C LYS A 4 -0.60 -0.94 -20.85
N GLN A 5 -1.67 -1.52 -21.37
CA GLN A 5 -3.02 -1.32 -20.83
C GLN A 5 -3.15 -1.79 -19.38
N ILE A 6 -2.44 -2.87 -18.98
CA ILE A 6 -2.54 -3.43 -17.63
C ILE A 6 -1.89 -2.50 -16.60
N ILE A 7 -0.68 -2.00 -16.89
CA ILE A 7 0.01 -1.06 -15.99
C ILE A 7 -0.71 0.28 -15.87
N GLU A 8 -1.50 0.65 -16.89
CA GLU A 8 -2.27 1.90 -16.94
C GLU A 8 -3.63 1.82 -16.25
N SER A 9 -4.13 0.61 -16.01
CA SER A 9 -5.47 0.40 -15.44
C SER A 9 -5.39 0.24 -13.92
N PRO A 10 -5.89 1.19 -13.11
CA PRO A 10 -5.91 1.04 -11.66
C PRO A 10 -6.79 -0.12 -11.22
N LEU A 11 -6.42 -0.76 -10.11
CA LEU A 11 -7.37 -1.63 -9.41
C LEU A 11 -8.36 -0.76 -8.61
N SER A 12 -9.64 -1.00 -8.83
CA SER A 12 -10.73 -0.46 -8.01
C SER A 12 -10.75 -1.09 -6.61
N SER A 13 -11.46 -0.46 -5.67
CA SER A 13 -11.69 -1.02 -4.33
C SER A 13 -12.36 -2.40 -4.36
N ILE A 14 -13.24 -2.65 -5.35
CA ILE A 14 -13.89 -3.95 -5.56
C ILE A 14 -12.86 -5.02 -5.96
N GLN A 15 -11.93 -4.67 -6.85
CA GLN A 15 -10.87 -5.58 -7.27
C GLN A 15 -9.88 -5.84 -6.14
N ILE A 16 -9.47 -4.79 -5.41
CA ILE A 16 -8.62 -4.92 -4.22
C ILE A 16 -9.27 -5.86 -3.20
N SER A 17 -10.58 -5.74 -2.96
CA SER A 17 -11.30 -6.55 -1.97
C SER A 17 -11.13 -8.07 -2.19
N LYS A 18 -10.95 -8.53 -3.43
CA LYS A 18 -10.72 -9.95 -3.75
C LYS A 18 -9.46 -10.51 -3.06
N TYR A 19 -8.44 -9.67 -2.89
CA TYR A 19 -7.15 -10.07 -2.30
C TYR A 19 -7.12 -9.97 -0.78
N PHE A 20 -8.16 -9.38 -0.17
CA PHE A 20 -8.26 -9.15 1.27
C PHE A 20 -9.41 -9.96 1.88
N ASP A 21 -9.69 -11.15 1.35
CA ASP A 21 -10.80 -12.02 1.79
C ASP A 21 -12.16 -11.28 1.85
N GLY A 22 -12.37 -10.32 0.94
CA GLY A 22 -13.57 -9.48 0.86
C GLY A 22 -13.62 -8.35 1.90
N ARG A 23 -12.55 -8.09 2.67
CA ARG A 23 -12.56 -7.15 3.81
C ARG A 23 -11.31 -6.24 3.85
N PRO A 24 -11.00 -5.44 2.82
CA PRO A 24 -9.75 -4.67 2.73
C PRO A 24 -9.54 -3.56 3.77
N ASN A 25 -10.50 -3.33 4.67
CA ASN A 25 -10.54 -2.20 5.61
C ASN A 25 -9.98 -0.89 4.99
N ILE A 26 -10.73 -0.34 4.05
CA ILE A 26 -10.34 0.90 3.37
C ILE A 26 -10.71 2.09 4.24
N VAL A 27 -9.76 3.00 4.42
CA VAL A 27 -9.92 4.30 5.06
C VAL A 27 -9.37 5.36 4.13
N THR A 28 -10.16 6.38 3.84
CA THR A 28 -9.70 7.57 3.10
C THR A 28 -8.95 8.52 4.02
N LEU A 29 -8.04 9.32 3.46
CA LEU A 29 -7.33 10.35 4.22
C LEU A 29 -8.32 11.29 4.94
N GLN A 30 -9.44 11.65 4.31
CA GLN A 30 -10.45 12.51 4.92
C GLN A 30 -11.14 11.86 6.13
N GLU A 31 -11.46 10.56 6.05
CA GLU A 31 -12.06 9.82 7.17
C GLU A 31 -11.13 9.77 8.39
N THR A 32 -9.82 9.99 8.21
CA THR A 32 -8.90 10.01 9.35
C THR A 32 -9.28 11.04 10.39
N ASN A 33 -9.92 12.15 10.01
CA ASN A 33 -10.39 13.21 10.91
C ASN A 33 -11.46 12.75 11.91
N ASN A 34 -12.11 11.62 11.66
CA ASN A 34 -13.12 11.05 12.56
C ASN A 34 -12.50 10.17 13.66
N TYR A 35 -11.18 9.97 13.65
CA TYR A 35 -10.49 9.14 14.62
C TYR A 35 -9.63 9.98 15.56
N THR A 36 -9.52 9.49 16.79
CA THR A 36 -8.72 10.09 17.88
C THR A 36 -7.53 9.22 18.27
N ASP A 37 -7.50 7.97 17.81
CA ASP A 37 -6.40 7.03 18.04
C ASP A 37 -6.06 6.25 16.76
N PHE A 38 -4.77 5.99 16.54
CA PHE A 38 -4.29 5.33 15.32
C PHE A 38 -4.81 3.90 15.17
N GLU A 39 -5.09 3.19 16.26
CA GLU A 39 -5.66 1.83 16.21
C GLU A 39 -7.05 1.82 15.59
N GLN A 40 -7.79 2.93 15.67
CA GLN A 40 -9.14 3.02 15.11
C GLN A 40 -9.16 2.89 13.59
N LEU A 41 -8.05 3.24 12.92
CA LEU A 41 -7.88 3.03 11.47
C LEU A 41 -8.05 1.56 11.10
N PHE A 42 -7.71 0.63 12.00
CA PHE A 42 -7.74 -0.80 11.73
C PHE A 42 -9.13 -1.43 11.91
N LYS A 43 -10.09 -0.74 12.55
CA LYS A 43 -11.46 -1.22 12.77
C LYS A 43 -11.52 -2.67 13.29
N GLY A 44 -10.64 -3.01 14.25
CA GLY A 44 -10.53 -4.36 14.83
C GLY A 44 -9.81 -5.40 13.97
N GLN A 45 -9.30 -5.03 12.80
CA GLN A 45 -8.51 -5.88 11.92
C GLN A 45 -7.00 -5.69 12.18
N ASP A 46 -6.19 -6.47 11.46
CA ASP A 46 -4.74 -6.36 11.48
C ASP A 46 -4.20 -5.52 10.32
N HIS A 47 -5.04 -4.95 9.47
CA HIS A 47 -4.61 -4.13 8.35
C HIS A 47 -5.55 -2.94 8.11
N CYS A 48 -5.03 -1.93 7.43
CA CYS A 48 -5.76 -0.77 6.95
C CYS A 48 -5.20 -0.41 5.58
N VAL A 49 -6.06 -0.33 4.58
CA VAL A 49 -5.71 0.23 3.28
C VAL A 49 -6.04 1.72 3.31
N LEU A 50 -5.01 2.56 3.36
CA LEU A 50 -5.18 4.01 3.32
C LEU A 50 -5.28 4.45 1.86
N PHE A 51 -6.36 5.19 1.55
CA PHE A 51 -6.53 5.86 0.27
C PHE A 51 -6.29 7.36 0.41
N THR A 52 -5.30 7.85 -0.32
CA THR A 52 -4.97 9.27 -0.35
C THR A 52 -5.35 9.85 -1.70
N SER A 53 -6.44 10.63 -1.76
CA SER A 53 -6.84 11.35 -2.96
C SER A 53 -5.77 12.36 -3.39
N THR A 54 -5.37 12.33 -4.66
CA THR A 54 -4.33 13.21 -5.22
C THR A 54 -4.84 14.15 -6.30
N VAL A 55 -5.96 13.81 -6.96
CA VAL A 55 -6.55 14.64 -8.02
C VAL A 55 -8.02 14.92 -7.71
N ASN A 56 -8.77 13.88 -7.35
CA ASN A 56 -10.17 13.97 -6.94
C ASN A 56 -10.50 12.80 -5.99
N LYS A 57 -11.77 12.69 -5.57
CA LYS A 57 -12.23 11.64 -4.64
C LYS A 57 -12.03 10.20 -5.13
N ASP A 58 -11.90 9.99 -6.44
CA ASP A 58 -11.81 8.66 -7.07
C ASP A 58 -10.39 8.38 -7.61
N VAL A 59 -9.49 9.36 -7.58
CA VAL A 59 -8.11 9.26 -8.08
C VAL A 59 -7.13 9.60 -6.98
N GLY A 60 -6.30 8.63 -6.63
CA GLY A 60 -5.42 8.74 -5.50
C GLY A 60 -4.35 7.65 -5.45
N HIS A 61 -3.87 7.42 -4.23
CA HIS A 61 -2.79 6.51 -3.94
C HIS A 61 -3.20 5.52 -2.87
N TRP A 62 -2.94 4.23 -3.13
CA TRP A 62 -3.22 3.14 -2.20
C TRP A 62 -1.96 2.82 -1.39
N GLN A 63 -2.12 2.74 -0.07
CA GLN A 63 -1.06 2.37 0.86
C GLN A 63 -1.57 1.32 1.83
N LEU A 64 -0.67 0.52 2.37
CA LEU A 64 -1.01 -0.55 3.30
C LEU A 64 -0.34 -0.33 4.65
N TYR A 65 -1.15 -0.30 5.71
CA TYR A 65 -0.70 -0.54 7.08
C TYR A 65 -1.05 -1.97 7.47
N LYS A 66 -0.10 -2.69 8.06
CA LYS A 66 -0.28 -4.07 8.52
C LYS A 66 0.36 -4.26 9.89
N LYS A 67 -0.43 -4.72 10.86
CA LYS A 67 -0.01 -5.09 12.21
C LYS A 67 0.37 -6.56 12.25
N VAL A 68 1.52 -6.85 12.86
CA VAL A 68 1.95 -8.21 13.19
C VAL A 68 2.50 -8.17 14.61
N GLY A 69 1.69 -8.57 15.59
CA GLY A 69 2.02 -8.41 17.00
C GLY A 69 2.19 -6.93 17.37
N ASP A 70 3.36 -6.58 17.91
CA ASP A 70 3.75 -5.24 18.31
C ASP A 70 4.48 -4.45 17.21
N ILE A 71 4.52 -5.00 15.99
CA ILE A 71 5.18 -4.41 14.83
C ILE A 71 4.13 -3.86 13.86
N LEU A 72 4.36 -2.64 13.39
CA LEU A 72 3.64 -2.02 12.29
C LEU A 72 4.49 -2.06 11.02
N TYR A 73 3.91 -2.55 9.94
CA TYR A 73 4.45 -2.46 8.60
C TYR A 73 3.67 -1.41 7.83
N PHE A 74 4.38 -0.52 7.15
CA PHE A 74 3.83 0.44 6.22
C PHE A 74 4.42 0.21 4.83
N PHE A 75 3.56 0.07 3.83
CA PHE A 75 3.98 -0.08 2.45
C PHE A 75 3.42 1.04 1.57
N ASP A 76 4.31 1.64 0.79
CA ASP A 76 4.02 2.65 -0.21
C ASP A 76 4.78 2.30 -1.50
N SER A 77 4.09 2.10 -2.62
CA SER A 77 4.75 1.73 -3.89
C SER A 77 5.71 2.81 -4.43
N TYR A 78 5.62 4.06 -3.96
CA TYR A 78 6.58 5.12 -4.28
C TYR A 78 7.80 5.15 -3.35
N GLY A 79 7.82 4.33 -2.30
CA GLY A 79 8.94 4.22 -1.36
C GLY A 79 9.05 5.34 -0.33
N TYR A 80 7.98 6.11 -0.14
CA TYR A 80 7.94 7.15 0.87
C TYR A 80 7.74 6.58 2.26
N LYS A 81 8.22 7.31 3.27
CA LYS A 81 7.79 7.13 4.66
C LYS A 81 6.41 7.77 4.86
N PRO A 82 5.62 7.33 5.86
CA PRO A 82 4.32 7.91 6.13
C PRO A 82 4.34 9.44 6.27
N PRO A 83 5.29 10.06 7.02
CA PRO A 83 5.36 11.52 7.12
C PRO A 83 5.73 12.21 5.79
N GLU A 84 6.55 11.58 4.96
CA GLU A 84 7.00 12.15 3.68
C GLU A 84 5.85 12.20 2.68
N MET A 85 5.04 11.15 2.60
CA MET A 85 3.87 11.14 1.74
C MET A 85 2.89 12.26 2.12
N LEU A 86 2.58 12.40 3.41
CA LEU A 86 1.63 13.41 3.87
C LEU A 86 2.11 14.84 3.58
N ARG A 87 3.42 15.10 3.67
CA ARG A 87 3.99 16.40 3.25
C ARG A 87 3.79 16.66 1.77
N LEU A 88 3.90 15.65 0.92
CA LEU A 88 3.66 15.81 -0.52
C LEU A 88 2.19 16.17 -0.80
N VAL A 89 1.25 15.55 -0.08
CA VAL A 89 -0.18 15.89 -0.19
C VAL A 89 -0.44 17.34 0.23
N GLN A 90 0.18 17.79 1.34
CA GLN A 90 0.10 19.20 1.78
C GLN A 90 0.64 20.16 0.72
N GLN A 91 1.83 19.85 0.16
CA GLN A 91 2.48 20.70 -0.84
C GLN A 91 1.71 20.82 -2.16
N GLN A 92 0.94 19.79 -2.51
CA GLN A 92 0.10 19.81 -3.71
C GLN A 92 -1.15 20.69 -3.55
N GLY A 93 -1.36 21.31 -2.39
CA GLY A 93 -2.50 22.20 -2.14
C GLY A 93 -3.84 21.47 -2.22
N ASN A 94 -3.83 20.14 -2.07
CA ASN A 94 -5.01 19.32 -2.28
C ASN A 94 -6.07 19.64 -1.21
N SER A 95 -7.14 20.30 -1.65
CA SER A 95 -8.33 20.63 -0.85
C SER A 95 -9.16 19.41 -0.45
N PHE A 96 -8.75 18.20 -0.86
CA PHE A 96 -9.47 16.94 -0.67
C PHE A 96 -9.04 16.14 0.58
N GLY A 97 -8.08 16.63 1.38
CA GLY A 97 -7.73 15.97 2.63
C GLY A 97 -6.84 16.81 3.55
N GLN A 98 -7.35 17.14 4.74
CA GLN A 98 -6.52 17.63 5.84
C GLN A 98 -5.65 16.46 6.33
N THR A 99 -4.33 16.61 6.24
CA THR A 99 -3.35 15.59 6.65
C THR A 99 -2.97 15.69 8.12
N ASP A 100 -3.31 16.80 8.76
CA ASP A 100 -2.90 17.14 10.12
C ASP A 100 -3.34 16.09 11.14
N ASN A 101 -4.56 15.55 11.00
CA ASN A 101 -5.02 14.52 11.92
C ASN A 101 -4.24 13.22 11.77
N LEU A 102 -3.99 12.76 10.53
CA LEU A 102 -3.18 11.55 10.35
C LEU A 102 -1.75 11.74 10.86
N PHE A 103 -1.13 12.92 10.68
CA PHE A 103 0.15 13.24 11.30
C PHE A 103 0.10 13.12 12.83
N LYS A 104 -0.93 13.68 13.45
CA LYS A 104 -1.15 13.59 14.89
C LYS A 104 -1.31 12.13 15.33
N LEU A 105 -2.20 11.37 14.70
CA LEU A 105 -2.44 9.95 15.00
C LEU A 105 -1.14 9.14 14.91
N LEU A 106 -0.35 9.34 13.84
CA LEU A 106 0.93 8.67 13.66
C LEU A 106 1.95 9.08 14.74
N GLY A 107 2.02 10.36 15.11
CA GLY A 107 2.94 10.85 16.15
C GLY A 107 2.56 10.39 17.56
N GLU A 108 1.27 10.19 17.82
CA GLU A 108 0.74 9.76 19.12
C GLU A 108 0.75 8.23 19.27
N SER A 109 0.79 7.49 18.16
CA SER A 109 0.83 6.03 18.09
C SER A 109 2.03 5.43 18.83
N SER A 110 1.76 4.36 19.59
CA SER A 110 2.77 3.60 20.32
C SER A 110 3.79 2.94 19.38
N TYR A 111 3.38 2.56 18.16
CA TYR A 111 4.28 1.97 17.16
C TYR A 111 5.39 2.93 16.77
N TYR A 112 5.06 4.19 16.48
CA TYR A 112 6.03 5.20 16.10
C TYR A 112 6.88 5.64 17.28
N LYS A 113 6.28 5.84 18.46
CA LYS A 113 7.01 6.18 19.70
C LYS A 113 8.04 5.13 20.07
N ASN A 114 7.69 3.85 19.92
CA ASN A 114 8.57 2.73 20.24
C ASN A 114 9.46 2.29 19.06
N LYS A 115 9.45 3.03 17.94
CA LYS A 115 10.23 2.72 16.71
C LYS A 115 9.98 1.30 16.17
N LYS A 116 8.76 0.77 16.35
CA LYS A 116 8.35 -0.55 15.85
C LYS A 116 7.63 -0.44 14.50
N VAL A 117 8.15 0.42 13.62
CA VAL A 117 7.58 0.67 12.30
C VAL A 117 8.61 0.31 11.23
N TYR A 118 8.27 -0.68 10.39
CA TYR A 118 9.03 -1.02 9.20
C TYR A 118 8.34 -0.45 7.97
N TYR A 119 9.12 0.06 7.02
CA TYR A 119 8.62 0.56 5.75
C TYR A 119 9.58 0.24 4.62
N ASN A 120 9.07 0.19 3.38
CA ASN A 120 9.93 0.11 2.20
C ASN A 120 10.45 1.49 1.81
N ASN A 121 11.69 1.56 1.35
CA ASN A 121 12.34 2.77 0.84
C ASN A 121 12.68 2.68 -0.66
N VAL A 122 12.06 1.72 -1.36
CA VAL A 122 12.28 1.46 -2.78
C VAL A 122 11.07 1.98 -3.55
N GLN A 123 11.34 2.80 -4.57
CA GLN A 123 10.34 3.22 -5.54
C GLN A 123 10.08 2.07 -6.51
N TYR A 124 9.04 1.28 -6.25
CA TYR A 124 8.62 0.19 -7.13
C TYR A 124 7.75 0.70 -8.28
N GLN A 125 6.85 1.64 -7.98
CA GLN A 125 5.99 2.26 -8.99
C GLN A 125 6.67 3.48 -9.62
N ALA A 126 6.68 3.52 -10.96
CA ALA A 126 7.09 4.72 -11.68
C ALA A 126 6.13 5.89 -11.40
N LYS A 127 6.68 7.11 -11.22
CA LYS A 127 5.90 8.35 -11.02
C LYS A 127 5.37 8.96 -12.32
N GLN A 128 5.57 8.31 -13.46
CA GLN A 128 5.20 8.82 -14.78
C GLN A 128 3.70 8.60 -15.06
N GLY A 129 3.13 9.52 -15.84
CA GLY A 129 1.74 9.98 -15.76
C GLY A 129 0.61 8.95 -15.89
N ASP A 130 0.89 7.75 -16.41
CA ASP A 130 -0.15 6.75 -16.65
C ASP A 130 0.02 5.48 -15.82
N VAL A 131 1.06 5.33 -14.98
CA VAL A 131 1.29 4.09 -14.23
C VAL A 131 0.39 4.01 -12.99
N GLN A 132 -0.52 3.04 -12.97
CA GLN A 132 -1.55 2.86 -11.94
C GLN A 132 -1.48 1.48 -11.27
N THR A 133 -0.31 1.15 -10.72
CA THR A 133 0.01 -0.17 -10.15
C THR A 133 -0.02 -0.23 -8.62
N CYS A 134 -0.23 0.88 -7.90
CA CYS A 134 -0.25 0.92 -6.43
C CYS A 134 -1.20 -0.13 -5.81
N GLY A 135 -2.40 -0.27 -6.37
CA GLY A 135 -3.38 -1.29 -5.96
C GLY A 135 -2.86 -2.73 -6.09
N ARG A 136 -2.10 -3.01 -7.15
CA ARG A 136 -1.48 -4.33 -7.38
C ARG A 136 -0.38 -4.61 -6.37
N TYR A 137 0.44 -3.60 -6.07
CA TYR A 137 1.48 -3.74 -5.05
C TYR A 137 0.91 -3.99 -3.65
N ILE A 138 -0.07 -3.21 -3.20
CA ILE A 138 -0.63 -3.44 -1.85
C ILE A 138 -1.29 -4.82 -1.76
N SER A 139 -1.91 -5.29 -2.84
CA SER A 139 -2.53 -6.62 -2.90
C SER A 139 -1.46 -7.72 -2.83
N LEU A 140 -0.39 -7.63 -3.62
CA LEU A 140 0.72 -8.58 -3.58
C LEU A 140 1.38 -8.61 -2.19
N VAL A 141 1.66 -7.44 -1.61
CA VAL A 141 2.27 -7.36 -0.27
C VAL A 141 1.36 -7.99 0.78
N PHE A 142 0.06 -7.72 0.74
CA PHE A 142 -0.90 -8.35 1.66
C PHE A 142 -0.92 -9.88 1.53
N ILE A 143 -0.94 -10.41 0.30
CA ILE A 143 -0.86 -11.85 0.03
C ILE A 143 0.43 -12.44 0.60
N LEU A 144 1.56 -11.76 0.43
CA LEU A 144 2.84 -12.22 0.97
C LEU A 144 2.85 -12.27 2.50
N PHE A 145 2.22 -11.32 3.20
CA PHE A 145 2.05 -11.43 4.66
C PHE A 145 1.30 -12.71 5.04
N TYR A 146 0.26 -13.07 4.29
CA TYR A 146 -0.52 -14.28 4.54
C TYR A 146 0.29 -15.56 4.27
N ILE A 147 1.02 -15.61 3.15
CA ILE A 147 1.90 -16.75 2.81
C ILE A 147 3.00 -16.92 3.87
N MET A 148 3.71 -15.85 4.20
CA MET A 148 4.79 -15.89 5.20
C MET A 148 4.27 -16.35 6.57
N LYS A 149 3.10 -15.84 7.00
CA LYS A 149 2.45 -16.30 8.23
C LYS A 149 2.14 -17.80 8.21
N LYS A 150 1.63 -18.34 7.11
CA LYS A 150 1.37 -19.78 6.95
C LYS A 150 2.64 -20.62 7.02
N GLU A 151 3.75 -20.08 6.53
CA GLU A 151 5.07 -20.71 6.59
C GLU A 151 5.79 -20.51 7.94
N GLY A 152 5.18 -19.82 8.90
CA GLY A 152 5.81 -19.48 10.18
C GLY A 152 6.95 -18.48 10.06
N LYS A 153 6.99 -17.69 8.98
CA LYS A 153 8.01 -16.68 8.68
C LYS A 153 7.49 -15.27 8.93
N GLN A 154 8.40 -14.39 9.31
CA GLN A 154 8.14 -12.96 9.40
C GLN A 154 8.37 -12.30 8.04
N PHE A 155 7.49 -11.40 7.64
CA PHE A 155 7.66 -10.62 6.42
C PHE A 155 8.83 -9.63 6.54
N ASP A 156 9.64 -9.53 5.48
CA ASP A 156 10.79 -8.62 5.37
C ASP A 156 10.78 -7.89 4.02
N PHE A 157 10.84 -6.55 4.05
CA PHE A 157 10.93 -5.73 2.84
C PHE A 157 12.19 -6.00 2.01
N ARG A 158 13.28 -6.49 2.61
CA ARG A 158 14.51 -6.88 1.89
C ARG A 158 14.27 -8.12 1.05
N GLU A 159 13.55 -9.10 1.58
CA GLU A 159 13.16 -10.30 0.84
C GLU A 159 12.19 -9.94 -0.28
N PHE A 160 11.19 -9.09 0.01
CA PHE A 160 10.29 -8.56 -1.01
C PHE A 160 11.05 -7.86 -2.14
N LYS A 161 12.02 -6.99 -1.81
CA LYS A 161 12.89 -6.34 -2.82
C LYS A 161 13.65 -7.37 -3.65
N SER A 162 14.26 -8.38 -3.01
CA SER A 162 15.00 -9.43 -3.71
C SER A 162 14.10 -10.22 -4.67
N MET A 163 12.87 -10.55 -4.25
CA MET A 163 11.88 -11.21 -5.09
C MET A 163 11.53 -10.35 -6.32
N MET A 164 11.23 -9.06 -6.09
CA MET A 164 10.90 -8.13 -7.16
C MET A 164 12.07 -7.92 -8.14
N ASP A 165 13.30 -7.82 -7.64
CA ASP A 165 14.52 -7.69 -8.45
C ASP A 165 14.78 -8.92 -9.32
N LYS A 166 14.74 -10.12 -8.74
CA LYS A 166 14.93 -11.37 -9.48
C LYS A 166 13.84 -11.56 -10.52
N GLY A 167 12.59 -11.32 -10.13
CA GLY A 167 11.44 -11.42 -11.03
C GLY A 167 11.58 -10.51 -12.24
N ARG A 168 11.79 -9.21 -12.04
CA ARG A 168 11.93 -8.28 -13.17
C ARG A 168 13.13 -8.61 -14.07
N GLN A 169 14.22 -9.14 -13.52
CA GLN A 169 15.40 -9.56 -14.29
C GLN A 169 15.09 -10.79 -15.14
N ASN A 170 14.51 -11.83 -14.54
CA ASN A 170 14.18 -13.08 -15.21
C ASN A 170 13.19 -12.90 -16.37
N TYR A 171 12.24 -11.97 -16.22
CA TYR A 171 11.24 -11.66 -17.25
C TYR A 171 11.60 -10.47 -18.13
N ASN A 172 12.81 -9.91 -17.97
CA ASN A 172 13.30 -8.73 -18.69
C ASN A 172 12.27 -7.59 -18.75
N THR A 173 11.85 -7.10 -17.58
CA THR A 173 10.73 -6.18 -17.46
C THR A 173 10.92 -5.13 -16.36
N THR A 174 9.96 -4.21 -16.19
CA THR A 174 9.93 -3.23 -15.10
C THR A 174 9.27 -3.81 -13.86
N TYR A 175 9.43 -3.17 -12.68
CA TYR A 175 8.68 -3.60 -11.49
C TYR A 175 7.17 -3.55 -11.72
N ASP A 176 6.67 -2.48 -12.35
CA ASP A 176 5.25 -2.27 -12.65
C ASP A 176 4.68 -3.35 -13.57
N SER A 177 5.44 -3.73 -14.60
CA SER A 177 5.05 -4.81 -15.49
C SER A 177 5.09 -6.16 -14.77
N PHE A 178 6.11 -6.40 -13.93
CA PHE A 178 6.24 -7.66 -13.20
C PHE A 178 5.13 -7.85 -12.17
N VAL A 179 4.82 -6.85 -11.34
CA VAL A 179 3.71 -6.95 -10.37
C VAL A 179 2.38 -7.17 -11.08
N SER A 180 2.20 -6.56 -12.25
CA SER A 180 1.00 -6.75 -13.07
C SER A 180 0.88 -8.18 -13.58
N MET A 181 1.97 -8.78 -14.05
CA MET A 181 1.99 -10.19 -14.43
C MET A 181 1.64 -11.12 -13.26
N LEU A 182 2.16 -10.85 -12.06
CA LEU A 182 1.88 -11.66 -10.88
C LEU A 182 0.41 -11.61 -10.47
N ILE A 183 -0.18 -10.40 -10.44
CA ILE A 183 -1.58 -10.22 -10.06
C ILE A 183 -2.51 -10.83 -11.12
N ASP A 184 -2.24 -10.62 -12.41
CA ASP A 184 -3.06 -11.18 -13.48
C ASP A 184 -3.02 -12.73 -13.50
N ASP A 185 -1.85 -13.34 -13.21
CA ASP A 185 -1.73 -14.81 -13.09
C ASP A 185 -2.55 -15.34 -11.89
N LEU A 186 -2.61 -14.59 -10.80
CA LEU A 186 -3.47 -14.93 -9.67
C LEU A 186 -4.96 -14.84 -10.04
N GLU A 187 -5.38 -13.82 -10.81
CA GLU A 187 -6.78 -13.71 -11.27
C GLU A 187 -7.20 -14.83 -12.21
N GLN A 188 -6.29 -15.41 -12.99
CA GLN A 188 -6.63 -16.51 -13.91
C GLN A 188 -6.78 -17.87 -13.21
N ARG A 189 -6.30 -17.99 -11.96
CA ARG A 189 -6.35 -19.23 -11.19
C ARG A 189 -7.60 -19.36 -10.30
N TYR A 190 -8.43 -18.31 -10.22
CA TYR A 190 -9.65 -18.24 -9.42
C TYR A 190 -10.82 -17.72 -10.24
#